data_AF-A0A937LDJ8-F1
#
_entry.id   AF-A0A937LDJ8-F1
#
_cell.length_a   1.000
_cell.length_b   1.000
_cell.length_c   1.000
_cell.angle_alpha   90.00
_cell.angle_beta   90.00
_cell.angle_gamma   90.00
#
_symmetry.space_group_name_H-M   'P 1'
#
loop_
_entity.id
_entity.type
_entity.pdbx_description
1 polymer ?
#
loop_
_entity_poly.entity_id
_entity_poly.type
_entity_poly.pdbx_seq_one_letter_code
_entity_poly.pdbx_strand_id
1 'polypeptide(L)'
;MTASRFWVGVEFMPASVMQGAALHPRPIFCGQLADATATRSALSSRPDQAEWHDLALASPIGQGYLLDLLRQRGPIEHILLALPAISCATAEPAGDAPRPMDEVLSEARHAIEGFIAVLRGAEAALDGSSGAGLTLLRVDPAEQSSPMARALGVFADEWIAMEIERWATKGLSLARLKVESVDQ
;
A
#
# COMPACT_ATOMS: atom_id res chain seq x y z
N MET A 1 23.96 -5.84 14.27
CA MET A 1 22.60 -5.44 14.71
C MET A 1 21.62 -6.21 13.85
N THR A 2 20.84 -7.10 14.44
CA THR A 2 19.79 -7.85 13.71
C THR A 2 18.64 -6.90 13.45
N ALA A 3 18.50 -6.44 12.21
CA ALA A 3 17.27 -5.84 11.72
C ALA A 3 16.13 -6.81 12.05
N SER A 4 15.04 -6.33 12.66
CA SER A 4 13.84 -7.16 12.78
C SER A 4 12.61 -6.28 12.96
N ARG A 5 12.20 -5.64 11.88
CA ARG A 5 10.94 -4.88 11.68
C ARG A 5 11.00 -4.35 10.24
N PHE A 6 10.01 -4.42 9.36
CA PHE A 6 8.56 -4.54 9.53
C PHE A 6 7.92 -4.34 8.12
N TRP A 7 6.79 -5.00 7.79
CA TRP A 7 5.99 -4.90 6.55
C TRP A 7 4.70 -4.06 6.65
N VAL A 8 4.70 -2.76 6.28
CA VAL A 8 3.44 -1.98 6.13
C VAL A 8 2.70 -2.55 4.95
N GLY A 9 1.42 -2.88 5.11
CA GLY A 9 0.58 -3.29 4.02
C GLY A 9 -0.60 -2.35 3.84
N VAL A 10 -0.68 -1.71 2.69
CA VAL A 10 -1.70 -0.69 2.39
C VAL A 10 -2.95 -1.32 1.78
N GLU A 11 -4.09 -0.72 2.15
CA GLU A 11 -5.50 -0.89 1.75
C GLU A 11 -5.77 -2.03 0.72
N PHE A 12 -6.75 -2.90 1.00
CA PHE A 12 -7.10 -4.11 0.20
C PHE A 12 -5.90 -5.00 -0.20
N MET A 13 -5.13 -5.49 0.78
CA MET A 13 -4.14 -6.53 0.49
C MET A 13 -4.82 -7.85 0.13
N PRO A 14 -4.39 -8.53 -0.96
CA PRO A 14 -4.76 -9.91 -1.22
C PRO A 14 -4.40 -10.80 -0.01
N ALA A 15 -5.25 -11.78 0.29
CA ALA A 15 -5.05 -12.68 1.43
C ALA A 15 -3.68 -13.36 1.40
N SER A 16 -3.20 -13.75 0.21
CA SER A 16 -1.87 -14.33 -0.02
C SER A 16 -0.72 -13.40 0.41
N VAL A 17 -0.81 -12.11 0.11
CA VAL A 17 0.17 -11.10 0.53
C VAL A 17 0.15 -10.92 2.04
N MET A 18 -1.05 -10.85 2.64
CA MET A 18 -1.19 -10.74 4.08
C MET A 18 -0.61 -11.96 4.81
N GLN A 19 -0.84 -13.16 4.27
CA GLN A 19 -0.26 -14.41 4.79
C GLN A 19 1.26 -14.41 4.69
N GLY A 20 1.83 -13.92 3.58
CA GLY A 20 3.27 -13.75 3.43
C GLY A 20 3.86 -12.77 4.46
N ALA A 21 3.23 -11.61 4.63
CA ALA A 21 3.65 -10.62 5.62
C ALA A 21 3.51 -11.14 7.07
N ALA A 22 2.53 -12.01 7.33
CA ALA A 22 2.32 -12.67 8.62
C ALA A 22 3.47 -13.64 9.01
N LEU A 23 4.31 -14.07 8.06
CA LEU A 23 5.50 -14.88 8.35
C LEU A 23 6.65 -14.05 8.94
N HIS A 24 6.59 -12.72 8.84
CA HIS A 24 7.58 -11.85 9.44
C HIS A 24 7.51 -11.96 10.99
N PRO A 25 8.63 -11.86 11.73
CA PRO A 25 8.60 -11.99 13.19
C PRO A 25 7.80 -10.89 13.90
N ARG A 26 7.75 -9.69 13.30
CA ARG A 26 7.08 -8.49 13.85
C ARG A 26 6.38 -7.61 12.80
N PRO A 27 5.30 -8.08 12.13
CA PRO A 27 4.56 -7.26 11.17
C PRO A 27 3.73 -6.16 11.86
N ILE A 28 3.41 -5.11 11.11
CA ILE A 28 2.47 -4.02 11.43
C ILE A 28 1.54 -3.76 10.24
N PHE A 29 0.31 -4.19 10.35
CA PHE A 29 -0.65 -4.00 9.27
C PHE A 29 -1.26 -2.59 9.40
N CYS A 30 -1.32 -1.82 8.31
CA CYS A 30 -1.85 -0.45 8.33
C CYS A 30 -2.66 -0.14 7.07
N GLY A 31 -3.98 -0.04 7.18
CA GLY A 31 -4.88 0.20 6.04
C GLY A 31 -6.33 -0.08 6.41
N GLN A 32 -7.22 -0.21 5.42
CA GLN A 32 -8.57 -0.76 5.66
C GLN A 32 -8.45 -2.27 5.85
N LEU A 33 -8.48 -2.71 7.11
CA LEU A 33 -8.19 -4.11 7.50
C LEU A 33 -9.44 -4.83 8.03
N ALA A 34 -10.61 -4.22 7.88
CA ALA A 34 -11.89 -4.73 8.38
C ALA A 34 -12.17 -6.18 7.92
N ASP A 35 -11.81 -6.51 6.68
CA ASP A 35 -12.07 -7.82 6.08
C ASP A 35 -10.97 -8.87 6.35
N ALA A 36 -9.86 -8.46 6.97
CA ALA A 36 -8.72 -9.35 7.27
C ALA A 36 -8.92 -10.23 8.52
N THR A 37 -10.17 -10.56 8.86
CA THR A 37 -10.55 -11.26 10.10
C THR A 37 -9.90 -12.64 10.24
N ALA A 38 -9.78 -13.39 9.14
CA ALA A 38 -9.13 -14.70 9.12
C ALA A 38 -7.63 -14.59 9.44
N THR A 39 -6.92 -13.68 8.78
CA THR A 39 -5.49 -13.42 9.02
C THR A 39 -5.26 -12.91 10.45
N ARG A 40 -6.12 -11.99 10.92
CA ARG A 40 -6.06 -11.48 12.28
C ARG A 40 -6.28 -12.59 13.31
N SER A 41 -7.22 -13.50 13.05
CA SER A 41 -7.49 -14.65 13.92
C SER A 41 -6.30 -15.62 13.96
N ALA A 42 -5.68 -15.91 12.81
CA ALA A 42 -4.48 -16.75 12.76
C ALA A 42 -3.31 -16.16 13.59
N LEU A 43 -3.12 -14.84 13.49
CA LEU A 43 -2.08 -14.11 14.23
C LEU A 43 -2.45 -13.81 15.70
N SER A 44 -3.73 -13.86 16.08
CA SER A 44 -4.18 -13.61 17.46
C SER A 44 -3.66 -14.64 18.47
N SER A 45 -3.19 -15.79 17.99
CA SER A 45 -2.46 -16.78 18.79
C SER A 45 -1.09 -16.27 19.29
N ARG A 46 -0.61 -15.13 18.77
CA ARG A 46 0.67 -14.49 19.08
C ARG A 46 0.53 -12.95 19.10
N PRO A 47 -0.22 -12.38 20.06
CA PRO A 47 -0.59 -10.97 20.04
C PRO A 47 0.62 -10.02 20.12
N ASP A 48 1.73 -10.45 20.73
CA ASP A 48 2.94 -9.63 20.86
C ASP A 48 3.75 -9.52 19.55
N GLN A 49 3.35 -10.23 18.50
CA GLN A 49 4.08 -10.30 17.22
C GLN A 49 3.51 -9.38 16.15
N ALA A 50 2.23 -8.97 16.18
CA ALA A 50 1.64 -8.17 15.11
C ALA A 50 0.95 -6.90 15.63
N GLU A 51 1.37 -5.74 15.13
CA GLU A 51 0.68 -4.46 15.34
C GLU A 51 -0.38 -4.25 14.24
N TRP A 52 -1.51 -3.63 14.56
CA TRP A 52 -2.64 -3.46 13.63
C TRP A 52 -3.19 -2.04 13.72
N HIS A 53 -3.32 -1.39 12.57
CA HIS A 53 -3.81 -0.03 12.44
C HIS A 53 -4.87 0.02 11.34
N ASP A 54 -6.14 0.04 11.74
CA ASP A 54 -7.27 0.08 10.81
C ASP A 54 -7.66 1.54 10.52
N LEU A 55 -7.36 1.99 9.29
CA LEU A 55 -7.60 3.36 8.83
C LEU A 55 -7.60 3.47 7.30
N ALA A 56 -8.41 4.39 6.77
CA ALA A 56 -8.46 4.66 5.34
C ALA A 56 -7.23 5.46 4.88
N LEU A 57 -6.29 4.78 4.21
CA LEU A 57 -5.05 5.40 3.69
C LEU A 57 -5.28 6.30 2.46
N ALA A 58 -6.42 6.16 1.77
CA ALA A 58 -6.87 7.14 0.79
C ALA A 58 -7.20 8.52 1.40
N SER A 59 -7.37 8.61 2.73
CA SER A 59 -7.66 9.88 3.40
C SER A 59 -6.39 10.63 3.84
N PRO A 60 -6.42 11.97 3.90
CA PRO A 60 -5.30 12.76 4.45
C PRO A 60 -4.90 12.35 5.87
N ILE A 61 -5.88 12.00 6.71
CA ILE A 61 -5.66 11.52 8.08
C ILE A 61 -4.87 10.21 8.05
N GLY A 62 -5.28 9.28 7.19
CA GLY A 62 -4.62 8.00 7.07
C GLY A 62 -3.18 8.12 6.57
N GLN A 63 -2.98 8.96 5.56
CA GLN A 63 -1.64 9.27 5.03
C GLN A 63 -0.73 9.83 6.12
N GLY A 64 -1.18 10.83 6.87
CA GLY A 64 -0.43 11.40 7.98
C GLY A 64 -0.09 10.36 9.05
N TYR A 65 -1.06 9.51 9.40
CA TYR A 65 -0.85 8.45 10.37
C TYR A 65 0.21 7.42 9.92
N LEU A 66 0.17 7.00 8.66
CA LEU A 66 1.18 6.11 8.10
C LEU A 66 2.58 6.74 8.15
N LEU A 67 2.71 8.01 7.79
CA LEU A 67 3.99 8.72 7.88
C LEU A 67 4.52 8.77 9.31
N ASP A 68 3.64 9.02 10.29
CA ASP A 68 4.00 8.98 11.70
C ASP A 68 4.42 7.58 12.16
N LEU A 69 3.73 6.53 11.73
CA LEU A 69 4.14 5.15 11.98
C LEU A 69 5.53 4.87 11.43
N LEU A 70 5.79 5.25 10.17
CA LEU A 70 7.10 5.05 9.53
C LEU A 70 8.22 5.72 10.34
N ARG A 71 7.97 6.93 10.84
CA ARG A 71 8.92 7.69 11.67
C ARG A 71 9.12 7.06 13.06
N GLN A 72 8.06 6.55 13.68
CA GLN A 72 8.10 6.07 15.07
C GLN A 72 8.54 4.62 15.22
N ARG A 73 8.45 3.79 14.17
CA ARG A 73 8.63 2.33 14.24
C ARG A 73 9.92 1.80 13.62
N GLY A 74 10.85 2.69 13.26
CA GLY A 74 12.17 2.32 12.72
C GLY A 74 13.03 1.44 13.66
N PRO A 75 14.01 0.68 13.11
CA PRO A 75 14.35 0.57 11.69
C PRO A 75 13.31 -0.27 10.90
N ILE A 76 13.03 0.14 9.66
CA ILE A 76 12.08 -0.53 8.75
C ILE A 76 12.85 -1.15 7.60
N GLU A 77 12.71 -2.46 7.44
CA GLU A 77 13.34 -3.23 6.36
C GLU A 77 12.61 -3.09 5.02
N HIS A 78 11.27 -3.21 4.99
CA HIS A 78 10.55 -3.24 3.72
C HIS A 78 9.09 -2.81 3.81
N ILE A 79 8.62 -1.97 2.90
CA ILE A 79 7.23 -1.49 2.84
C ILE A 79 6.50 -2.17 1.68
N LEU A 80 5.30 -2.71 1.92
CA LEU A 80 4.37 -3.09 0.86
C LEU A 80 3.24 -2.08 0.73
N LEU A 81 3.29 -1.32 -0.36
CA LEU A 81 2.24 -0.38 -0.67
C LEU A 81 1.27 -1.06 -1.65
N ALA A 82 0.16 -1.64 -1.19
CA ALA A 82 -0.97 -1.90 -2.08
C ALA A 82 -1.78 -0.60 -2.19
N LEU A 83 -1.99 -0.07 -3.37
CA LEU A 83 -2.82 1.12 -3.54
C LEU A 83 -4.18 0.72 -4.12
N PRO A 84 -5.24 0.74 -3.32
CA PRO A 84 -6.63 0.76 -3.78
C PRO A 84 -7.03 2.15 -4.23
N ALA A 85 -6.16 3.13 -4.06
CA ALA A 85 -6.39 4.45 -4.61
C ALA A 85 -6.45 4.42 -6.15
N ILE A 86 -6.02 3.31 -6.79
CA ILE A 86 -6.28 3.04 -8.22
C ILE A 86 -7.61 2.27 -8.42
N SER A 87 -8.11 1.59 -7.38
CA SER A 87 -9.42 0.95 -7.29
C SER A 87 -10.58 1.93 -7.06
N CYS A 88 -10.42 3.24 -7.29
CA CYS A 88 -11.57 4.15 -7.47
C CYS A 88 -12.51 3.73 -8.64
N ALA A 89 -12.19 2.63 -9.33
CA ALA A 89 -13.03 1.95 -10.31
C ALA A 89 -13.46 0.52 -9.95
N THR A 90 -13.22 0.02 -8.74
CA THR A 90 -13.77 -1.29 -8.38
C THR A 90 -15.25 -1.15 -8.11
N ALA A 91 -16.01 -1.64 -9.09
CA ALA A 91 -17.45 -1.60 -9.25
C ALA A 91 -18.01 -0.18 -9.52
N GLU A 92 -18.36 0.06 -10.79
CA GLU A 92 -19.61 0.80 -11.06
C GLU A 92 -20.65 0.25 -10.07
N PRO A 93 -21.38 1.09 -9.32
CA PRO A 93 -22.46 0.60 -8.49
C PRO A 93 -23.36 -0.30 -9.35
N ALA A 94 -23.98 -1.31 -8.76
CA ALA A 94 -24.87 -2.26 -9.45
C ALA A 94 -26.18 -1.62 -10.00
N GLY A 95 -26.10 -0.39 -10.52
CA GLY A 95 -27.15 0.36 -11.19
C GLY A 95 -26.55 1.21 -12.30
N ASP A 96 -27.32 1.33 -13.39
CA ASP A 96 -27.01 1.99 -14.68
C ASP A 96 -26.67 3.51 -14.59
N ALA A 97 -26.47 4.07 -13.39
CA ALA A 97 -26.25 5.49 -13.20
C ALA A 97 -24.74 5.81 -13.14
N PRO A 98 -24.20 6.60 -14.08
CA PRO A 98 -22.79 6.99 -14.06
C PRO A 98 -22.46 7.79 -12.79
N ARG A 99 -21.30 7.50 -12.19
CA ARG A 99 -20.81 8.25 -11.02
C ARG A 99 -20.59 9.74 -11.37
N PRO A 100 -20.89 10.69 -10.46
CA PRO A 100 -20.59 12.10 -10.67
C PRO A 100 -19.11 12.33 -10.92
N MET A 101 -18.76 13.08 -11.98
CA MET A 101 -17.36 13.32 -12.35
C MET A 101 -16.56 14.03 -11.25
N ASP A 102 -17.20 14.92 -10.48
CA ASP A 102 -16.55 15.63 -9.38
C ASP A 102 -16.05 14.68 -8.28
N GLU A 103 -16.80 13.60 -8.00
CA GLU A 103 -16.38 12.58 -7.03
C GLU A 103 -15.18 11.79 -7.58
N VAL A 104 -15.25 11.34 -8.83
CA VAL A 104 -14.17 10.58 -9.49
C VAL A 104 -12.88 11.39 -9.55
N LEU A 105 -12.96 12.69 -9.87
CA LEU A 105 -11.80 13.58 -9.90
C LEU A 105 -11.24 13.86 -8.51
N SER A 106 -12.10 14.02 -7.51
CA SER A 106 -11.68 14.19 -6.11
C SER A 106 -10.94 12.95 -5.62
N GLU A 107 -11.47 11.76 -5.86
CA GLU A 107 -10.83 10.48 -5.52
C GLU A 107 -9.49 10.30 -6.22
N ALA A 108 -9.42 10.56 -7.54
CA ALA A 108 -8.18 10.48 -8.31
C ALA A 108 -7.11 11.44 -7.76
N ARG A 109 -7.50 12.65 -7.35
CA ARG A 109 -6.58 13.59 -6.71
C ARG A 109 -6.03 13.02 -5.41
N HIS A 110 -6.89 12.56 -4.51
CA HIS A 110 -6.46 11.98 -3.23
C HIS A 110 -5.54 10.77 -3.43
N ALA A 111 -5.79 9.96 -4.47
CA ALA A 111 -4.96 8.82 -4.83
C ALA A 111 -3.55 9.23 -5.25
N ILE A 112 -3.44 10.21 -6.16
CA ILE A 112 -2.16 10.72 -6.64
C ILE A 112 -1.38 11.37 -5.50
N GLU A 113 -2.03 12.26 -4.74
CA GLU A 113 -1.41 12.96 -3.62
C GLU A 113 -0.94 11.97 -2.54
N GLY A 114 -1.79 11.00 -2.19
CA GLY A 114 -1.46 9.97 -1.21
C GLY A 114 -0.30 9.08 -1.65
N PHE A 115 -0.30 8.63 -2.91
CA PHE A 115 0.80 7.85 -3.46
C PHE A 115 2.14 8.61 -3.37
N ILE A 116 2.16 9.86 -3.81
CA ILE A 116 3.37 10.70 -3.76
C ILE A 116 3.79 10.92 -2.31
N ALA A 117 2.86 11.26 -1.41
CA ALA A 117 3.14 11.51 -0.01
C ALA A 117 3.76 10.29 0.67
N VAL A 118 3.18 9.09 0.47
CA VAL A 118 3.69 7.85 1.05
C VAL A 118 5.05 7.48 0.48
N LEU A 119 5.25 7.60 -0.85
CA LEU A 119 6.56 7.34 -1.45
C LEU A 119 7.64 8.25 -0.88
N ARG A 120 7.37 9.57 -0.80
CA ARG A 120 8.35 10.53 -0.27
C ARG A 120 8.58 10.36 1.23
N GLY A 121 7.54 10.00 1.96
CA GLY A 121 7.63 9.64 3.36
C GLY A 121 8.51 8.43 3.61
N ALA A 122 8.30 7.36 2.84
CA ALA A 122 9.12 6.16 2.88
C ALA A 122 10.57 6.48 2.52
N GLU A 123 10.82 7.19 1.43
CA GLU A 123 12.16 7.62 1.02
C GLU A 123 12.88 8.42 2.12
N ALA A 124 12.15 9.22 2.91
CA ALA A 124 12.71 10.02 4.00
C ALA A 124 12.91 9.23 5.30
N ALA A 125 12.12 8.19 5.54
CA ALA A 125 12.14 7.40 6.78
C ALA A 125 13.02 6.14 6.70
N LEU A 126 13.17 5.55 5.52
CA LEU A 126 13.94 4.32 5.32
C LEU A 126 15.44 4.56 5.38
N ASP A 127 16.18 3.56 5.89
CA ASP A 127 17.63 3.59 6.02
C ASP A 127 18.29 2.77 4.91
N GLY A 128 18.89 3.46 3.93
CA GLY A 128 19.60 2.83 2.82
C GLY A 128 20.83 2.02 3.21
N SER A 129 21.39 2.22 4.41
CA SER A 129 22.50 1.37 4.88
C SER A 129 22.05 -0.06 5.22
N SER A 130 20.74 -0.25 5.42
CA SER A 130 20.13 -1.56 5.70
C SER A 130 19.56 -2.25 4.45
N GLY A 131 19.70 -1.64 3.27
CA GLY A 131 19.10 -2.15 2.03
C GLY A 131 17.57 -2.03 2.00
N ALA A 132 17.00 -1.13 2.80
CA ALA A 132 15.57 -1.02 2.97
C ALA A 132 14.84 -0.58 1.70
N GLY A 133 13.55 -0.88 1.60
CA GLY A 133 12.83 -0.57 0.37
C GLY A 133 11.31 -0.50 0.47
N LEU A 134 10.72 -0.24 -0.70
CA LEU A 134 9.29 -0.22 -0.91
C LEU A 134 8.94 -1.01 -2.17
N THR A 135 7.97 -1.90 -2.06
CA THR A 135 7.34 -2.56 -3.21
C THR A 135 5.91 -2.07 -3.35
N LEU A 136 5.59 -1.50 -4.51
CA LEU A 136 4.22 -1.21 -4.91
C LEU A 136 3.56 -2.50 -5.38
N LEU A 137 2.50 -2.92 -4.68
CA LEU A 137 1.64 -4.01 -5.13
C LEU A 137 0.62 -3.46 -6.14
N ARG A 138 0.57 -4.11 -7.28
CA ARG A 138 -0.31 -3.80 -8.39
C ARG A 138 -1.26 -4.95 -8.60
N VAL A 139 -2.53 -4.72 -8.30
CA VAL A 139 -3.59 -5.59 -8.78
C VAL A 139 -3.71 -5.35 -10.29
N ASP A 140 -3.67 -6.41 -11.10
CA ASP A 140 -3.91 -6.26 -12.53
C ASP A 140 -5.35 -5.78 -12.72
N PRO A 141 -5.59 -4.63 -13.37
CA PRO A 141 -6.95 -4.21 -13.66
C PRO A 141 -7.65 -5.32 -14.47
N ALA A 142 -8.72 -5.90 -13.92
CA ALA A 142 -9.60 -6.77 -14.68
C ALA A 142 -10.01 -6.07 -15.99
N GLU A 143 -10.30 -6.83 -17.05
CA GLU A 143 -10.68 -6.30 -18.37
C GLU A 143 -11.81 -5.23 -18.31
N GLN A 144 -12.58 -5.21 -17.23
CA GLN A 144 -13.71 -4.30 -16.95
C GLN A 144 -13.35 -3.05 -16.13
N SER A 145 -12.07 -2.77 -15.87
CA SER A 145 -11.68 -1.59 -15.07
C SER A 145 -12.00 -0.28 -15.79
N SER A 146 -12.48 0.74 -15.06
CA SER A 146 -12.80 2.05 -15.65
C SER A 146 -11.55 2.74 -16.24
N PRO A 147 -11.72 3.67 -17.20
CA PRO A 147 -10.60 4.43 -17.76
C PRO A 147 -9.76 5.17 -16.71
N MET A 148 -10.39 5.68 -15.64
CA MET A 148 -9.70 6.38 -14.57
C MET A 148 -8.76 5.45 -13.78
N ALA A 149 -9.22 4.24 -13.43
CA ALA A 149 -8.35 3.26 -12.78
C ALA A 149 -7.17 2.85 -13.66
N ARG A 150 -7.40 2.65 -14.97
CA ARG A 150 -6.28 2.35 -15.88
C ARG A 150 -5.28 3.50 -15.92
N ALA A 151 -5.75 4.75 -15.98
CA ALA A 151 -4.90 5.93 -16.01
C ALA A 151 -4.07 6.09 -14.72
N LEU A 152 -4.70 5.97 -13.55
CA LEU A 152 -4.01 5.99 -12.26
C LEU A 152 -3.02 4.83 -12.13
N GLY A 153 -3.38 3.68 -12.70
CA GLY A 153 -2.51 2.53 -12.84
C GLY A 153 -1.23 2.87 -13.62
N VAL A 154 -1.37 3.34 -14.85
CA VAL A 154 -0.23 3.74 -15.69
C VAL A 154 0.59 4.83 -15.01
N PHE A 155 -0.05 5.83 -14.40
CA PHE A 155 0.64 6.90 -13.67
C PHE A 155 1.58 6.36 -12.59
N ALA A 156 1.09 5.46 -11.73
CA ALA A 156 1.92 4.91 -10.67
C ALA A 156 3.03 3.99 -11.22
N ASP A 157 2.80 3.26 -12.32
CA ASP A 157 3.83 2.45 -12.97
C ASP A 157 4.97 3.30 -13.54
N GLU A 158 4.64 4.36 -14.28
CA GLU A 158 5.61 5.29 -14.84
C GLU A 158 6.37 6.03 -13.74
N TRP A 159 5.67 6.48 -12.70
CA TRP A 159 6.28 7.17 -11.58
C TRP A 159 7.30 6.29 -10.85
N ILE A 160 6.96 5.02 -10.57
CA ILE A 160 7.92 4.07 -9.97
C ILE A 160 9.13 3.91 -10.88
N ALA A 161 8.92 3.68 -12.18
CA ALA A 161 10.01 3.51 -13.13
C ALA A 161 10.99 4.69 -13.14
N MET A 162 10.48 5.92 -13.06
CA MET A 162 11.29 7.14 -12.99
C MET A 162 12.04 7.32 -11.66
N GLU A 163 11.58 6.71 -10.57
CA GLU A 163 12.12 6.91 -9.23
C GLU A 163 13.12 5.83 -8.79
N ILE A 164 13.16 4.68 -9.47
CA ILE A 164 14.04 3.55 -9.11
C ILE A 164 15.51 3.99 -9.03
N GLU A 165 16.03 4.66 -10.05
CA GLU A 165 17.44 5.07 -10.09
C GLU A 165 17.74 6.05 -8.95
N ARG A 166 16.83 7.00 -8.72
CA ARG A 166 16.97 7.97 -7.63
C ARG A 166 16.99 7.28 -6.27
N TRP A 167 16.10 6.34 -6.01
CA TRP A 167 16.10 5.57 -4.75
C TRP A 167 17.39 4.78 -4.57
N ALA A 168 17.90 4.16 -5.65
CA ALA A 168 19.15 3.43 -5.62
C ALA A 168 20.35 4.32 -5.25
N THR A 169 20.38 5.60 -5.65
CA THR A 169 21.44 6.55 -5.22
C THR A 169 21.48 6.76 -3.70
N LYS A 170 20.37 6.47 -3.01
CA LYS A 170 20.25 6.56 -1.55
C LYS A 170 20.46 5.21 -0.85
N GLY A 171 20.80 4.14 -1.57
CA GLY A 171 20.88 2.78 -1.05
C GLY A 171 19.53 2.13 -0.77
N LEU A 172 18.43 2.71 -1.27
CA LEU A 172 17.08 2.18 -1.10
C LEU A 172 16.66 1.36 -2.32
N SER A 173 15.79 0.37 -2.10
CA SER A 173 15.15 -0.37 -3.20
C SER A 173 13.71 0.11 -3.43
N LEU A 174 13.35 0.28 -4.70
CA LEU A 174 11.99 0.56 -5.13
C LEU A 174 11.60 -0.47 -6.17
N ALA A 175 10.46 -1.14 -5.98
CA ALA A 175 10.01 -2.20 -6.86
C ALA A 175 8.50 -2.14 -7.09
N ARG A 176 8.05 -2.91 -8.08
CA ARG A 176 6.63 -3.20 -8.30
C ARG A 176 6.43 -4.72 -8.37
N LEU A 177 5.31 -5.18 -7.84
CA LEU A 177 4.87 -6.57 -7.92
C LEU A 177 3.44 -6.61 -8.43
N LYS A 178 3.21 -7.34 -9.52
CA LYS A 178 1.85 -7.62 -10.01
C LYS A 178 1.26 -8.80 -9.24
N VAL A 179 0.00 -8.67 -8.82
CA VAL A 179 -0.76 -9.73 -8.16
C VAL A 179 -2.01 -10.01 -8.99
N GLU A 180 -2.25 -11.30 -9.27
CA GLU A 180 -3.25 -11.77 -10.24
C GLU A 180 -4.70 -11.57 -9.78
N SER A 181 -4.94 -11.32 -8.49
CA SER A 181 -6.27 -11.22 -7.90
C SER A 181 -6.20 -10.62 -6.48
N VAL A 182 -7.18 -9.77 -6.13
CA VAL A 182 -7.57 -9.60 -4.72
C VAL A 182 -8.49 -10.77 -4.45
N ASP A 183 -7.96 -11.84 -3.85
CA ASP A 183 -8.78 -12.99 -3.48
C ASP A 183 -9.99 -12.49 -2.67
N GLN A 184 -11.20 -12.71 -3.22
CA GLN A 184 -12.48 -12.30 -2.64
C GLN A 184 -12.78 -13.04 -1.34
#